data_AF-A0AAV5LXS4-F1
#
_entry.id   AF-A0AAV5LXS4-F1
#
_cell.length_a   1.000
_cell.length_b   1.000
_cell.length_c   1.000
_cell.angle_alpha   90.00
_cell.angle_beta   90.00
_cell.angle_gamma   90.00
#
_symmetry.space_group_name_H-M   'P 1'
#
loop_
_entity.id
_entity.type
_entity.pdbx_description
1 polymer ?
#
loop_
_entity_poly.entity_id
_entity_poly.type
_entity_poly.pdbx_seq_one_letter_code
_entity_poly.pdbx_strand_id
1 'polypeptide(L)'
;MAEVTRKHSGCQESSLDHGVFKVEGKEAGVTYSQQSNGCLMLEQEATDNTELLEKGIMEFGCLHYRRRCRIRAPCCGEVFDCHHCHNEAMNHINIEQKKRHDIPRHKVNKVICSLCDTEQEVRQVCINCGVCMGKYFCEICKLFDDDTSKRQYHCDGCGICRYF
;
A
#
# COMPACT_ATOMS: atom_id res chain seq x y z
N MET A 1 -46.83 26.81 -19.46
CA MET A 1 -46.65 26.14 -18.16
C MET A 1 -45.18 25.79 -18.04
N ALA A 2 -44.55 26.36 -17.01
CA ALA A 2 -43.14 26.20 -16.66
C ALA A 2 -42.89 24.79 -16.05
N GLU A 3 -41.70 24.25 -15.83
CA GLU A 3 -40.36 24.81 -15.60
C GLU A 3 -39.26 23.85 -16.14
N VAL A 4 -38.20 24.43 -16.69
CA VAL A 4 -36.88 23.81 -16.90
C VAL A 4 -35.93 24.56 -15.97
N THR A 5 -35.25 23.86 -15.07
CA THR A 5 -34.18 24.48 -14.27
C THR A 5 -32.81 23.94 -14.66
N ARG A 6 -32.09 24.76 -15.43
CA ARG A 6 -30.62 24.83 -15.47
C ARG A 6 -30.13 25.54 -14.20
N LYS A 7 -28.96 25.17 -13.69
CA LYS A 7 -28.13 26.09 -12.89
C LYS A 7 -26.68 26.07 -13.39
N HIS A 8 -26.22 27.28 -13.73
CA HIS A 8 -24.84 27.70 -13.93
C HIS A 8 -24.54 28.81 -12.90
N SER A 9 -23.26 29.22 -12.84
CA SER A 9 -22.60 30.29 -12.05
C SER A 9 -21.86 29.76 -10.81
N GLY A 10 -20.64 30.20 -10.51
CA GLY A 10 -19.79 31.23 -11.10
C GLY A 10 -18.47 31.32 -10.30
N CYS A 11 -17.42 31.77 -10.97
CA CYS A 11 -16.05 32.00 -10.46
C CYS A 11 -15.99 33.22 -9.53
N GLN A 12 -15.08 33.25 -8.53
CA GLN A 12 -14.37 34.46 -8.11
C GLN A 12 -13.20 34.20 -7.14
N GLU A 13 -12.08 34.86 -7.42
CA GLU A 13 -10.88 34.97 -6.60
C GLU A 13 -11.04 35.95 -5.42
N SER A 14 -10.15 35.82 -4.41
CA SER A 14 -9.31 36.89 -3.84
C SER A 14 -9.32 37.08 -2.30
N SER A 15 -8.09 37.31 -1.82
CA SER A 15 -7.66 38.25 -0.76
C SER A 15 -7.52 37.80 0.71
N LEU A 16 -6.46 38.38 1.31
CA LEU A 16 -5.76 38.10 2.56
C LEU A 16 -6.43 38.74 3.79
N ASP A 17 -6.16 38.23 5.01
CA ASP A 17 -5.77 39.12 6.12
C ASP A 17 -4.92 38.43 7.20
N HIS A 18 -4.10 39.26 7.85
CA HIS A 18 -3.07 39.04 8.84
C HIS A 18 -3.65 38.85 10.26
N GLY A 19 -2.92 38.14 11.12
CA GLY A 19 -3.20 38.12 12.55
C GLY A 19 -1.92 37.89 13.37
N VAL A 20 -1.47 38.93 14.05
CA VAL A 20 -0.32 38.97 14.98
C VAL A 20 -0.75 38.49 16.36
N PHE A 21 0.05 37.66 17.04
CA PHE A 21 0.07 37.64 18.50
C PHE A 21 1.50 37.37 19.04
N LYS A 22 2.02 38.37 19.77
CA LYS A 22 3.24 38.33 20.60
C LYS A 22 3.00 37.48 21.85
N VAL A 23 4.03 36.81 22.39
CA VAL A 23 4.60 37.14 23.71
C VAL A 23 6.09 36.74 23.76
N GLU A 24 6.86 37.71 24.25
CA GLU A 24 8.21 37.79 24.82
C GLU A 24 8.65 36.51 25.58
N GLY A 25 9.92 36.13 25.71
CA GLY A 25 11.21 36.74 25.44
C GLY A 25 12.23 36.08 26.37
N LYS A 26 13.42 35.76 25.86
CA LYS A 26 14.71 35.98 26.54
C LYS A 26 15.85 35.64 25.59
N GLU A 27 16.72 36.64 25.46
CA GLU A 27 17.71 36.84 24.41
C GLU A 27 19.02 36.08 24.63
N ALA A 28 19.73 35.85 23.52
CA ALA A 28 21.09 36.34 23.26
C ALA A 28 21.80 35.36 22.28
N GLY A 29 22.40 35.76 21.18
CA GLY A 29 22.55 37.05 20.53
C GLY A 29 22.96 36.78 19.08
N VAL A 30 22.37 37.53 18.15
CA VAL A 30 22.65 37.42 16.71
C VAL A 30 23.70 38.47 16.35
N THR A 31 24.79 38.05 15.70
CA THR A 31 25.59 38.95 14.86
C THR A 31 25.00 38.90 13.45
N TYR A 32 24.42 40.02 13.01
CA TYR A 32 23.87 40.17 11.66
C TYR A 32 24.94 40.70 10.71
N SER A 33 25.10 40.01 9.59
CA SER A 33 25.44 40.62 8.30
C SER A 33 24.31 40.26 7.32
N GLN A 34 23.47 41.25 7.01
CA GLN A 34 22.51 41.24 5.89
C GLN A 34 23.31 41.61 4.62
N GLN A 35 23.06 41.17 3.38
CA GLN A 35 21.85 40.80 2.62
C GLN A 35 22.33 39.81 1.52
N SER A 36 21.56 38.89 0.91
CA SER A 36 20.12 38.79 0.68
C SER A 36 19.70 37.31 0.55
N ASN A 37 18.59 36.97 1.21
CA ASN A 37 18.01 35.65 1.48
C ASN A 37 17.37 35.02 0.22
N GLY A 38 17.30 33.71 -0.03
CA GLY A 38 17.42 32.55 0.85
C GLY A 38 16.05 31.94 1.17
N CYS A 39 15.72 30.78 0.60
CA CYS A 39 15.06 29.70 1.34
C CYS A 39 15.36 28.37 0.65
N LEU A 40 16.33 27.67 1.21
CA LEU A 40 16.77 26.34 0.81
C LEU A 40 16.20 25.39 1.85
N MET A 41 14.98 24.91 1.62
CA MET A 41 14.34 23.85 2.40
C MET A 41 13.31 23.20 1.49
N LEU A 42 13.56 21.98 0.99
CA LEU A 42 12.57 20.96 0.58
C LEU A 42 13.29 19.75 -0.06
N GLU A 43 14.29 19.13 0.58
CA GLU A 43 14.88 17.89 0.01
C GLU A 43 15.16 16.75 1.02
N GLN A 44 14.88 16.92 2.32
CA GLN A 44 15.23 15.90 3.34
C GLN A 44 14.10 14.91 3.71
N GLU A 45 12.88 15.06 3.20
CA GLU A 45 11.76 14.16 3.56
C GLU A 45 11.46 13.04 2.54
N ALA A 46 12.02 13.12 1.33
CA ALA A 46 11.73 12.16 0.26
C ALA A 46 12.58 10.88 0.30
N THR A 47 13.81 10.97 0.82
CA THR A 47 14.77 9.85 0.83
C THR A 47 14.42 8.81 1.90
N ASP A 48 14.02 9.26 3.10
CA ASP A 48 13.70 8.38 4.25
C ASP A 48 12.41 7.57 4.03
N ASN A 49 11.40 8.20 3.45
CA ASN A 49 10.12 7.53 3.14
C ASN A 49 10.26 6.44 2.07
N THR A 50 11.23 6.59 1.15
CA THR A 50 11.48 5.58 0.10
C THR A 50 12.16 4.35 0.68
N GLU A 51 13.16 4.52 1.55
CA GLU A 51 13.85 3.41 2.20
C GLU A 51 12.90 2.55 3.06
N LEU A 52 11.96 3.19 3.77
CA LEU A 52 10.98 2.47 4.58
C LEU A 52 10.06 1.59 3.72
N LEU A 53 9.53 2.13 2.62
CA LEU A 53 8.64 1.40 1.71
C LEU A 53 9.32 0.16 1.10
N GLU A 54 10.62 0.29 0.83
CA GLU A 54 11.44 -0.69 0.12
C GLU A 54 12.11 -1.72 1.03
N LYS A 55 12.01 -1.56 2.35
CA LYS A 55 12.57 -2.51 3.31
C LYS A 55 12.07 -3.94 3.07
N GLY A 56 13.01 -4.89 2.93
CA GLY A 56 12.74 -6.32 2.77
C GLY A 56 12.33 -6.75 1.34
N ILE A 57 12.62 -5.93 0.33
CA ILE A 57 12.37 -6.31 -1.07
C ILE A 57 13.05 -7.62 -1.45
N MET A 58 12.27 -8.53 -2.07
CA MET A 58 12.71 -9.85 -2.55
C MET A 58 13.18 -10.84 -1.48
N GLU A 59 13.22 -10.45 -0.20
CA GLU A 59 13.66 -11.31 0.92
C GLU A 59 12.59 -12.30 1.37
N PHE A 60 11.31 -12.00 1.12
CA PHE A 60 10.16 -12.76 1.61
C PHE A 60 9.31 -13.37 0.48
N GLY A 61 8.44 -14.31 0.85
CA GLY A 61 7.50 -14.97 -0.03
C GLY A 61 7.83 -16.45 -0.22
N CYS A 62 7.48 -16.98 -1.38
CA CYS A 62 7.61 -18.40 -1.71
C CYS A 62 8.12 -18.57 -3.14
N LEU A 63 8.19 -19.82 -3.62
CA LEU A 63 8.59 -20.14 -5.00
C LEU A 63 7.63 -19.56 -6.05
N HIS A 64 6.37 -19.28 -5.68
CA HIS A 64 5.38 -18.72 -6.60
C HIS A 64 5.49 -17.20 -6.76
N TYR A 65 5.67 -16.50 -5.64
CA TYR A 65 5.62 -15.03 -5.57
C TYR A 65 6.61 -14.52 -4.53
N ARG A 66 7.31 -13.43 -4.86
CA ARG A 66 8.13 -12.68 -3.92
C ARG A 66 7.24 -11.62 -3.28
N ARG A 67 7.03 -11.65 -1.97
CA ARG A 67 6.03 -10.78 -1.33
C ARG A 67 6.30 -10.67 0.16
N ARG A 68 6.07 -9.48 0.71
CA ARG A 68 6.26 -9.14 2.13
C ARG A 68 4.99 -9.32 2.96
N CYS A 69 4.09 -10.21 2.55
CA CYS A 69 2.92 -10.59 3.34
C CYS A 69 2.51 -12.05 3.14
N ARG A 70 1.78 -12.61 4.10
CA ARG A 70 1.07 -13.91 4.04
C ARG A 70 -0.44 -13.66 3.97
N ILE A 71 -1.20 -14.58 3.38
CA ILE A 71 -2.66 -14.51 3.34
C ILE A 71 -3.27 -15.31 4.49
N ARG A 72 -4.37 -14.82 5.06
CA ARG A 72 -5.27 -15.67 5.86
C ARG A 72 -6.33 -16.26 4.93
N ALA A 73 -6.38 -17.59 4.84
CA ALA A 73 -7.28 -18.28 3.96
C ALA A 73 -8.72 -18.21 4.49
N PRO A 74 -9.69 -17.64 3.75
CA PRO A 74 -11.06 -17.49 4.23
C PRO A 74 -11.84 -18.82 4.34
N CYS A 75 -11.35 -19.89 3.69
CA CYS A 75 -11.97 -21.21 3.71
C CYS A 75 -11.70 -21.98 5.00
N CYS A 76 -10.51 -21.86 5.58
CA CYS A 76 -10.06 -22.67 6.72
C CYS A 76 -9.43 -21.85 7.86
N GLY A 77 -9.20 -20.55 7.66
CA GLY A 77 -8.59 -19.67 8.65
C GLY A 77 -7.06 -19.80 8.75
N GLU A 78 -6.45 -20.78 8.09
CA GLU A 78 -5.00 -21.03 8.08
C GLU A 78 -4.23 -19.92 7.35
N VAL A 79 -2.93 -19.78 7.64
CA VAL A 79 -2.07 -18.75 7.06
C VAL A 79 -1.07 -19.36 6.08
N PHE A 80 -0.96 -18.77 4.88
CA PHE A 80 -0.07 -19.24 3.82
C PHE A 80 0.67 -18.09 3.14
N ASP A 81 1.83 -18.37 2.56
CA ASP A 81 2.54 -17.37 1.76
C ASP A 81 1.77 -16.97 0.51
N CYS A 82 1.01 -17.86 -0.11
CA CYS A 82 0.15 -17.50 -1.24
C CYS A 82 -0.96 -18.53 -1.47
N HIS A 83 -1.80 -18.27 -2.48
CA HIS A 83 -2.91 -19.15 -2.83
C HIS A 83 -2.44 -20.49 -3.40
N HIS A 84 -1.33 -20.52 -4.16
CA HIS A 84 -0.74 -21.76 -4.64
C HIS A 84 -0.21 -22.63 -3.49
N CYS A 85 0.53 -22.04 -2.54
CA CYS A 85 0.99 -22.75 -1.35
C CYS A 85 -0.17 -23.34 -0.54
N HIS A 86 -1.27 -22.60 -0.38
CA HIS A 86 -2.48 -23.13 0.23
C HIS A 86 -3.00 -24.35 -0.53
N ASN A 87 -3.23 -24.22 -1.84
CA ASN A 87 -3.84 -25.28 -2.64
C ASN A 87 -2.95 -26.53 -2.70
N GLU A 88 -1.63 -26.36 -2.78
CA GLU A 88 -0.68 -27.48 -2.70
C GLU A 88 -0.76 -28.21 -1.36
N ALA A 89 -0.78 -27.46 -0.25
CA ALA A 89 -0.88 -28.05 1.07
C ALA A 89 -2.22 -28.76 1.28
N MET A 90 -3.34 -28.13 0.89
CA MET A 90 -4.68 -28.63 1.14
C MET A 90 -5.10 -29.75 0.16
N ASN A 91 -4.53 -29.82 -1.03
CA ASN A 91 -4.81 -30.89 -1.99
C ASN A 91 -3.76 -32.01 -2.00
N HIS A 92 -2.79 -31.98 -1.09
CA HIS A 92 -1.79 -33.04 -0.98
C HIS A 92 -2.43 -34.41 -0.70
N ILE A 93 -1.82 -35.49 -1.19
CA ILE A 93 -2.38 -36.85 -1.09
C ILE A 93 -2.63 -37.30 0.35
N ASN A 94 -1.82 -36.81 1.29
CA ASN A 94 -1.93 -37.12 2.72
C ASN A 94 -3.08 -36.39 3.44
N ILE A 95 -3.75 -35.44 2.78
CA ILE A 95 -4.92 -34.76 3.34
C ILE A 95 -6.17 -35.60 3.12
N GLU A 96 -6.96 -35.77 4.19
CA GLU A 96 -8.29 -36.38 4.15
C GLU A 96 -9.11 -35.78 3.01
N GLN A 97 -9.74 -36.61 2.18
CA GLN A 97 -10.45 -36.16 0.98
C GLN A 97 -11.50 -35.07 1.27
N LYS A 98 -12.17 -35.13 2.43
CA LYS A 98 -13.18 -34.14 2.85
C LYS A 98 -12.60 -32.76 3.19
N LYS A 99 -11.30 -32.69 3.47
CA LYS A 99 -10.58 -31.45 3.79
C LYS A 99 -9.87 -30.85 2.57
N ARG A 100 -9.84 -31.54 1.42
CA ARG A 100 -9.21 -31.02 0.20
C ARG A 100 -10.05 -29.91 -0.41
N HIS A 101 -9.42 -28.78 -0.71
CA HIS A 101 -10.08 -27.63 -1.29
C HIS A 101 -9.07 -26.62 -1.83
N ASP A 102 -9.54 -25.80 -2.76
CA ASP A 102 -8.83 -24.61 -3.20
C ASP A 102 -9.31 -23.38 -2.43
N ILE A 103 -8.40 -22.44 -2.24
CA ILE A 103 -8.73 -21.15 -1.65
C ILE A 103 -9.58 -20.31 -2.62
N PRO A 104 -10.69 -19.70 -2.16
CA PRO A 104 -11.45 -18.76 -2.97
C PRO A 104 -10.72 -17.42 -3.03
N ARG A 105 -9.72 -17.28 -3.93
CA ARG A 105 -8.76 -16.16 -3.99
C ARG A 105 -9.38 -14.76 -3.88
N HIS A 106 -10.52 -14.51 -4.53
CA HIS A 106 -11.17 -13.19 -4.52
C HIS A 106 -11.83 -12.85 -3.17
N LYS A 107 -12.04 -13.84 -2.30
CA LYS A 107 -12.60 -13.65 -0.96
C LYS A 107 -11.53 -13.42 0.11
N VAL A 108 -10.25 -13.45 -0.24
CA VAL A 108 -9.18 -13.09 0.70
C VAL A 108 -9.31 -11.61 1.05
N ASN A 109 -9.55 -11.33 2.33
CA ASN A 109 -9.67 -9.98 2.87
C ASN A 109 -8.59 -9.63 3.88
N LYS A 110 -7.92 -10.62 4.48
CA LYS A 110 -6.86 -10.39 5.47
C LYS A 110 -5.49 -10.88 5.01
N VAL A 111 -4.47 -10.09 5.34
CA VAL A 111 -3.05 -10.38 5.14
C VAL A 111 -2.26 -10.12 6.40
N ILE A 112 -1.14 -10.82 6.57
CA ILE A 112 -0.21 -10.67 7.68
C ILE A 112 1.11 -10.17 7.12
N CYS A 113 1.59 -9.01 7.57
CA CYS A 113 2.89 -8.47 7.15
C CYS A 113 4.02 -9.44 7.55
N SER A 114 4.95 -9.72 6.64
CA SER A 114 6.08 -10.63 6.92
C SER A 114 7.20 -9.98 7.71
N LEU A 115 7.21 -8.65 7.83
CA LEU A 115 8.26 -7.92 8.56
C LEU A 115 7.90 -7.62 10.01
N CYS A 116 6.63 -7.41 10.31
CA CYS A 116 6.17 -6.99 11.64
C CYS A 116 4.98 -7.81 12.16
N ASP A 117 4.58 -8.86 11.45
CA ASP A 117 3.49 -9.78 11.83
C ASP A 117 2.11 -9.15 12.06
N THR A 118 1.91 -7.89 11.64
CA THR A 118 0.61 -7.23 11.74
C THR A 118 -0.40 -7.88 10.79
N GLU A 119 -1.49 -8.41 11.35
CA GLU A 119 -2.66 -8.83 10.58
C GLU A 119 -3.55 -7.61 10.27
N GLN A 120 -3.92 -7.44 8.99
CA GLN A 120 -4.65 -6.28 8.49
C GLN A 120 -5.54 -6.65 7.30
N GLU A 121 -6.46 -5.76 6.95
CA GLU A 121 -7.19 -5.85 5.68
C GLU A 121 -6.23 -5.72 4.49
N VAL A 122 -6.61 -6.33 3.36
CA VAL A 122 -5.81 -6.30 2.12
C VAL A 122 -5.59 -4.86 1.68
N ARG A 123 -4.33 -4.44 1.73
CA ARG A 123 -3.80 -3.17 1.25
C ARG A 123 -2.38 -3.39 0.76
N GLN A 124 -1.90 -2.57 -0.17
CA GLN A 124 -0.53 -2.69 -0.63
C GLN A 124 0.49 -2.38 0.47
N VAL A 125 0.21 -1.39 1.31
CA VAL A 125 1.13 -0.92 2.36
C VAL A 125 0.71 -1.46 3.73
N CYS A 126 1.70 -1.88 4.52
CA CYS A 126 1.45 -2.31 5.89
C CYS A 126 1.00 -1.13 6.75
N ILE A 127 -0.09 -1.28 7.50
CA ILE A 127 -0.66 -0.21 8.33
C ILE A 127 0.19 0.11 9.57
N ASN A 128 1.07 -0.80 9.98
CA ASN A 128 1.87 -0.67 11.18
C ASN A 128 3.30 -0.19 10.87
N CYS A 129 4.01 -0.91 9.99
CA CYS A 129 5.41 -0.60 9.70
C CYS A 129 5.63 0.19 8.40
N GLY A 130 4.58 0.51 7.65
CA GLY A 130 4.68 1.37 6.46
C GLY A 130 5.34 0.75 5.23
N VAL A 131 5.79 -0.51 5.29
CA VAL A 131 6.42 -1.16 4.13
C VAL A 131 5.40 -1.44 3.03
N CYS A 132 5.79 -1.26 1.76
CA CYS A 132 5.02 -1.76 0.63
C CYS A 132 5.11 -3.28 0.64
N MET A 133 4.02 -4.05 0.55
CA MET A 133 4.04 -5.51 0.69
C MET A 133 4.23 -6.28 -0.64
N GLY A 134 4.24 -5.56 -1.77
CA GLY A 134 4.53 -6.08 -3.10
C GLY A 134 4.64 -4.95 -4.11
N LYS A 135 5.72 -4.90 -4.90
CA LYS A 135 5.91 -3.86 -5.93
C LYS A 135 4.76 -3.84 -6.94
N TYR A 136 4.36 -5.01 -7.42
CA TYR A 136 3.10 -5.21 -8.10
C TYR A 136 2.01 -5.57 -7.07
N PHE A 137 0.89 -4.85 -7.13
CA PHE A 137 -0.29 -5.14 -6.34
C PHE A 137 -1.54 -5.09 -7.22
N CYS A 138 -2.35 -6.14 -7.16
CA CYS A 138 -3.68 -6.15 -7.76
C CYS A 138 -4.72 -6.36 -6.68
N GLU A 139 -5.52 -5.33 -6.41
CA GLU A 139 -6.59 -5.40 -5.42
C GLU A 139 -7.68 -6.39 -5.81
N ILE A 140 -8.00 -6.52 -7.09
CA ILE A 140 -9.05 -7.44 -7.56
C ILE A 140 -8.64 -8.89 -7.30
N CYS A 141 -7.42 -9.25 -7.70
CA CYS A 141 -6.90 -10.61 -7.56
C CYS A 141 -6.26 -10.89 -6.19
N LYS A 142 -6.09 -9.87 -5.34
CA LYS A 142 -5.35 -9.93 -4.07
C LYS A 142 -3.91 -10.45 -4.27
N LEU A 143 -3.29 -10.08 -5.39
CA LEU A 143 -1.95 -10.51 -5.78
C LEU A 143 -0.92 -9.47 -5.34
N PHE A 144 0.16 -9.95 -4.74
CA PHE A 144 1.34 -9.18 -4.33
C PHE A 144 2.55 -9.88 -4.94
N ASP A 145 3.39 -9.16 -5.69
CA ASP A 145 4.65 -9.69 -6.21
C ASP A 145 5.70 -8.56 -6.29
N ASP A 146 6.87 -8.77 -5.72
CA ASP A 146 8.02 -7.87 -5.84
C ASP A 146 8.79 -8.12 -7.13
N ASP A 147 8.66 -9.33 -7.68
CA ASP A 147 9.31 -9.69 -8.93
C ASP A 147 8.54 -9.13 -10.12
N THR A 148 8.70 -7.84 -10.37
CA THR A 148 8.08 -7.14 -11.51
C THR A 148 8.68 -7.49 -12.86
N SER A 149 9.75 -8.31 -12.91
CA SER A 149 10.35 -8.77 -14.16
C SER A 149 9.40 -9.65 -14.98
N LYS A 150 8.42 -10.28 -14.32
CA LYS A 150 7.35 -11.06 -14.96
C LYS A 150 6.30 -10.19 -15.66
N ARG A 151 6.39 -8.86 -15.52
CA ARG A 151 5.51 -7.87 -16.16
C ARG A 151 4.03 -8.19 -15.97
N GLN A 152 3.66 -8.42 -14.71
CA GLN A 152 2.30 -8.76 -14.32
C GLN A 152 1.32 -7.66 -14.74
N TYR A 153 0.13 -8.05 -15.19
CA TYR A 153 -0.98 -7.14 -15.41
C TYR A 153 -2.31 -7.82 -15.09
N HIS A 154 -3.30 -7.04 -14.67
CA HIS A 154 -4.67 -7.54 -14.54
C HIS A 154 -5.34 -7.52 -15.91
N CYS A 155 -5.89 -8.65 -16.33
CA CYS A 155 -6.72 -8.73 -17.54
C CYS A 155 -8.20 -8.62 -17.14
N ASP A 156 -8.82 -7.47 -17.37
CA ASP A 156 -10.22 -7.22 -17.00
C ASP A 156 -11.18 -8.24 -17.63
N GLY A 157 -10.95 -8.57 -18.90
CA GLY A 157 -11.79 -9.55 -19.61
C GLY A 157 -11.71 -10.97 -19.05
N CYS A 158 -10.62 -11.33 -18.37
CA CYS A 158 -10.46 -12.64 -17.73
C CYS A 158 -10.72 -12.61 -16.21
N GLY A 159 -10.72 -11.42 -15.59
CA GLY A 159 -10.79 -11.25 -14.14
C GLY A 159 -9.59 -11.86 -13.39
N ILE A 160 -8.43 -11.99 -14.05
CA ILE A 160 -7.21 -12.57 -13.45
C ILE A 160 -5.96 -11.80 -13.85
N CYS A 161 -4.95 -11.82 -12.97
CA CYS A 161 -3.61 -11.37 -13.34
C CYS A 161 -2.95 -12.38 -14.30
N ARG A 162 -2.26 -11.85 -15.30
CA ARG A 162 -1.46 -12.59 -16.28
C ARG A 162 -0.04 -12.01 -16.31
N TYR A 163 0.86 -12.71 -16.99
CA TYR A 163 2.23 -12.27 -17.28
C TYR A 163 2.32 -11.92 -18.78
N PHE A 164 3.27 -11.06 -19.14
CA PHE A 164 3.63 -10.77 -20.54
C PHE A 164 4.79 -11.63 -21.03
#